data_AF-A0A7Y7Y2K1-F1
#
_entry.id   AF-A0A7Y7Y2K1-F1
#
_cell.length_a   1.000
_cell.length_b   1.000
_cell.length_c   1.000
_cell.angle_alpha   90.00
_cell.angle_beta   90.00
_cell.angle_gamma   90.00
#
_symmetry.space_group_name_H-M   'P 1'
#
loop_
_entity.id
_entity.type
_entity.pdbx_description
1 polymer ?
#
loop_
_entity_poly.entity_id
_entity_poly.type
_entity_poly.pdbx_seq_one_letter_code
_entity_poly.pdbx_strand_id
1 'polypeptide(L)'
;MPLPVTQYFEQRLAAVRVLSAEVATLAEDIAAVQKPEVLEEPAQRQTEKLFDRLDEVARQDVACAARLAAWLYGLVTFKGLTQAEFEAFTDRAIALGGPRAVVDHERA
;
A
#
# COMPACT_ATOMS: atom_id res chain seq x y z
N MET A 1 -6.31 0.20 16.98
CA MET A 1 -6.46 -1.22 16.59
C MET A 1 -6.01 -1.35 15.14
N PRO A 2 -5.61 -2.52 14.63
CA PRO A 2 -5.31 -2.65 13.19
C PRO A 2 -6.57 -2.55 12.33
N LEU A 3 -6.40 -2.41 11.01
CA LEU A 3 -7.48 -2.59 10.05
C LEU A 3 -8.08 -4.02 10.20
N PRO A 4 -9.41 -4.18 10.25
CA PRO A 4 -10.04 -5.48 10.42
C PRO A 4 -9.87 -6.35 9.18
N VAL A 5 -9.42 -7.59 9.38
CA VAL A 5 -9.35 -8.63 8.34
C VAL A 5 -10.75 -9.20 8.14
N THR A 6 -11.41 -8.74 7.09
CA THR A 6 -12.74 -9.22 6.66
C THR A 6 -12.61 -10.10 5.41
N GLN A 7 -13.68 -10.78 5.02
CA GLN A 7 -13.73 -11.53 3.76
C GLN A 7 -13.36 -10.63 2.55
N TYR A 8 -13.78 -9.37 2.57
CA TYR A 8 -13.42 -8.40 1.53
C TYR A 8 -11.91 -8.13 1.50
N PHE A 9 -11.30 -7.95 2.68
CA PHE A 9 -9.84 -7.78 2.81
C PHE A 9 -9.10 -8.98 2.22
N GLU A 10 -9.48 -10.20 2.60
CA GLU A 10 -8.83 -11.43 2.12
C GLU A 10 -8.94 -11.58 0.60
N GLN A 11 -10.10 -11.27 0.02
CA GLN A 11 -10.32 -11.30 -1.42
C GLN A 11 -9.42 -10.31 -2.16
N ARG A 12 -9.36 -9.05 -1.69
CA ARG A 12 -8.50 -8.02 -2.30
C ARG A 12 -7.02 -8.37 -2.13
N LEU A 13 -6.62 -8.89 -0.97
CA LEU A 13 -5.27 -9.34 -0.71
C LEU A 13 -4.87 -10.48 -1.65
N ALA A 14 -5.74 -11.48 -1.85
CA ALA A 14 -5.50 -12.56 -2.78
C ALA A 14 -5.34 -12.05 -4.22
N ALA A 15 -6.16 -11.09 -4.64
CA ALA A 15 -6.07 -10.48 -5.98
C ALA A 15 -4.73 -9.73 -6.17
N VAL A 16 -4.32 -8.91 -5.21
CA VAL A 16 -3.01 -8.22 -5.25
C VAL A 16 -1.87 -9.23 -5.24
N ARG A 17 -1.96 -10.30 -4.44
CA ARG A 17 -0.92 -11.35 -4.34
C ARG A 17 -0.69 -12.09 -5.66
N VAL A 18 -1.72 -12.21 -6.51
CA VAL A 18 -1.57 -12.74 -7.88
C VAL A 18 -0.74 -11.80 -8.76
N LEU A 19 -0.81 -10.49 -8.54
CA LEU A 19 -0.04 -9.49 -9.29
C LEU A 19 1.40 -9.35 -8.75
N SER A 20 1.56 -9.25 -7.43
CA SER A 20 2.86 -9.22 -6.74
C SER A 20 2.71 -9.68 -5.28
N ALA A 21 3.51 -10.66 -4.88
CA ALA A 21 3.56 -11.14 -3.50
C ALA A 21 4.14 -10.08 -2.54
N GLU A 22 5.08 -9.28 -3.03
CA GLU A 22 5.73 -8.21 -2.28
C GLU A 22 4.77 -7.06 -2.00
N VAL A 23 3.93 -6.68 -2.97
CA VAL A 23 2.89 -5.67 -2.77
C VAL A 23 1.79 -6.18 -1.84
N ALA A 24 1.45 -7.47 -1.89
CA ALA A 24 0.53 -8.07 -0.93
C ALA A 24 1.10 -8.04 0.50
N THR A 25 2.40 -8.30 0.67
CA THR A 25 3.08 -8.19 1.97
C THR A 25 3.05 -6.74 2.47
N LEU A 26 3.28 -5.76 1.58
CA LEU A 26 3.14 -4.34 1.91
C LEU A 26 1.71 -3.99 2.37
N ALA A 27 0.68 -4.61 1.78
CA ALA A 27 -0.71 -4.44 2.22
C ALA A 27 -0.92 -4.91 3.66
N GLU A 28 -0.44 -6.10 3.97
CA GLU A 28 -0.53 -6.71 5.31
C GLU A 28 0.20 -5.84 6.34
N ASP A 29 1.40 -5.37 6.01
CA ASP A 29 2.20 -4.53 6.90
C ASP A 29 1.53 -3.18 7.20
N ILE A 30 0.98 -2.50 6.18
CA ILE A 30 0.25 -1.25 6.37
C ILE A 30 -1.01 -1.48 7.22
N ALA A 31 -1.77 -2.53 6.92
CA ALA A 31 -3.01 -2.85 7.64
C ALA A 31 -2.76 -3.20 9.12
N ALA A 32 -1.63 -3.84 9.43
CA ALA A 32 -1.27 -4.25 10.78
C ALA A 32 -0.96 -3.07 11.71
N VAL A 33 -0.47 -1.94 11.17
CA VAL A 33 -0.07 -0.77 11.97
C VAL A 33 -1.04 0.40 11.86
N GLN A 34 -1.86 0.45 10.80
CA GLN A 34 -2.85 1.50 10.62
C GLN A 34 -3.88 1.49 11.75
N LYS A 35 -4.17 2.67 12.30
CA LYS A 35 -5.21 2.88 13.32
C LYS A 35 -6.46 3.47 12.68
N PRO A 36 -7.45 2.66 12.24
CA PRO A 36 -8.60 3.17 11.51
C PRO A 36 -9.52 4.05 12.37
N GLU A 37 -9.49 3.90 13.69
CA GLU A 37 -10.33 4.66 14.63
C GLU A 37 -10.05 6.17 14.67
N VAL A 38 -8.91 6.63 14.15
CA VAL A 38 -8.54 8.05 14.15
C VAL A 38 -9.13 8.82 12.97
N LEU A 39 -9.69 8.10 11.99
CA LEU A 39 -10.33 8.70 10.83
C LEU A 39 -11.84 8.71 11.03
N GLU A 40 -12.48 9.79 10.59
CA GLU A 40 -13.95 9.89 10.48
C GLU A 40 -14.48 9.12 9.25
N GLU A 41 -13.94 7.93 8.99
CA GLU A 41 -14.30 7.10 7.84
C GLU A 41 -14.42 5.63 8.25
N PRO A 42 -15.42 4.88 7.76
CA PRO A 42 -15.55 3.46 8.07
C PRO A 42 -14.32 2.64 7.65
N ALA A 43 -13.94 1.66 8.47
CA ALA A 43 -12.80 0.78 8.21
C ALA A 43 -12.87 0.10 6.82
N GLN A 44 -14.07 -0.27 6.36
CA GLN A 44 -14.25 -0.85 5.01
C GLN A 44 -13.77 0.09 3.90
N ARG A 45 -14.08 1.38 3.98
CA ARG A 45 -13.67 2.37 2.98
C ARG A 45 -12.17 2.68 3.05
N GLN A 46 -11.59 2.58 4.24
CA GLN A 46 -10.14 2.62 4.41
C GLN A 46 -9.46 1.40 3.76
N THR A 47 -10.04 0.20 3.92
CA THR A 47 -9.58 -1.02 3.24
C THR A 47 -9.66 -0.90 1.72
N GLU A 48 -10.78 -0.38 1.19
CA GLU A 48 -10.93 -0.11 -0.25
C GLU A 48 -9.81 0.80 -0.76
N LYS A 49 -9.58 1.94 -0.10
CA LYS A 49 -8.51 2.89 -0.48
C LYS A 49 -7.12 2.26 -0.43
N LEU A 50 -6.83 1.47 0.61
CA LEU A 50 -5.55 0.76 0.73
C LEU A 50 -5.31 -0.11 -0.49
N PHE A 51 -6.27 -0.99 -0.81
CA PHE A 51 -6.11 -1.92 -1.92
C PHE A 51 -6.18 -1.26 -3.29
N ASP A 52 -6.93 -0.17 -3.46
CA ASP A 52 -6.93 0.57 -4.72
C ASP A 52 -5.55 1.17 -5.01
N ARG A 53 -4.88 1.73 -3.99
CA ARG A 53 -3.51 2.26 -4.14
C ARG A 53 -2.49 1.16 -4.36
N LEU A 54 -2.63 0.01 -3.71
CA LEU A 54 -1.71 -1.10 -3.88
C LEU A 54 -1.93 -1.85 -5.21
N ASP A 55 -3.15 -1.89 -5.74
CA ASP A 55 -3.41 -2.37 -7.10
C ASP A 55 -2.63 -1.53 -8.13
N GLU A 56 -2.64 -0.20 -7.97
CA GLU A 56 -1.88 0.72 -8.83
C GLU A 56 -0.36 0.47 -8.73
N VAL A 57 0.15 0.20 -7.52
CA VAL A 57 1.58 -0.15 -7.31
C VAL A 57 1.90 -1.50 -7.94
N ALA A 58 1.05 -2.52 -7.76
CA ALA A 58 1.24 -3.84 -8.34
C ALA A 58 1.20 -3.83 -9.88
N ARG A 59 0.40 -2.95 -10.47
CA ARG A 59 0.35 -2.72 -11.93
C ARG A 59 1.45 -1.78 -12.44
N GLN A 60 2.22 -1.18 -11.52
CA GLN A 60 3.25 -0.18 -11.83
C GLN A 60 2.70 1.01 -12.61
N ASP A 61 1.49 1.46 -12.25
CA ASP A 61 0.87 2.63 -12.86
C ASP A 61 1.73 3.88 -12.67
N VAL A 62 1.70 4.79 -13.64
CA VAL A 62 2.42 6.06 -13.57
C VAL A 62 2.04 6.81 -12.29
N ALA A 63 3.04 7.21 -11.49
CA ALA A 63 2.84 7.90 -10.22
C ALA A 63 2.05 7.11 -9.15
N CYS A 64 1.99 5.78 -9.22
CA CYS A 64 1.38 4.93 -8.18
C CYS A 64 1.96 5.19 -6.79
N ALA A 65 3.30 5.22 -6.66
CA ALA A 65 3.99 5.46 -5.39
C ALA A 65 3.67 6.84 -4.81
N ALA A 66 3.59 7.89 -5.65
CA ALA A 66 3.22 9.23 -5.21
C ALA A 66 1.76 9.29 -4.71
N ARG A 67 0.83 8.59 -5.39
CA ARG A 67 -0.58 8.50 -4.96
C ARG A 67 -0.73 7.74 -3.65
N LEU A 68 0.00 6.63 -3.47
CA LEU A 68 0.04 5.92 -2.19
C LEU A 68 0.63 6.81 -1.09
N ALA A 69 1.76 7.47 -1.34
CA ALA A 69 2.41 8.37 -0.38
C ALA A 69 1.49 9.50 0.05
N ALA A 70 0.78 10.14 -0.88
CA ALA A 70 -0.19 11.19 -0.55
C ALA A 70 -1.30 10.69 0.40
N TRP A 71 -1.78 9.46 0.18
CA TRP A 71 -2.78 8.86 1.07
C TRP A 71 -2.19 8.51 2.45
N LEU A 72 -1.00 7.88 2.51
CA LEU A 72 -0.31 7.54 3.75
C LEU A 72 0.02 8.79 4.58
N TYR A 73 0.39 9.89 3.93
CA TYR A 73 0.63 11.17 4.59
C TYR A 73 -0.64 11.75 5.25
N GLY A 74 -1.80 11.52 4.63
CA GLY A 74 -3.09 11.78 5.25
C GLY A 74 -3.24 11.00 6.56
N LEU A 75 -2.89 9.71 6.57
CA LEU A 75 -2.91 8.90 7.79
C LEU A 75 -1.96 9.44 8.87
N VAL A 76 -0.75 9.89 8.51
CA VAL A 76 0.17 10.53 9.47
C VAL A 76 -0.44 11.78 10.07
N THR A 77 -1.07 12.63 9.25
CA THR A 77 -1.72 13.87 9.69
C THR A 77 -2.78 13.59 10.77
N PHE A 78 -3.53 12.50 10.63
CA PHE A 78 -4.54 12.07 11.60
C PHE A 78 -3.99 11.11 12.67
N LYS A 79 -2.67 10.92 12.77
CA LYS A 79 -2.00 10.00 13.71
C LYS A 79 -2.40 8.53 13.55
N GLY A 80 -2.87 8.17 12.35
CA GLY A 80 -3.17 6.81 11.92
C GLY A 80 -1.93 6.00 11.58
N LEU A 81 -0.82 6.69 11.30
CA LEU A 81 0.53 6.16 11.13
C LEU A 81 1.55 7.11 11.77
N THR A 82 2.73 6.60 12.06
CA THR A 82 3.91 7.39 12.41
C THR A 82 4.66 7.86 11.17
N GLN A 83 5.49 8.90 11.32
CA GLN A 83 6.34 9.39 10.23
C GLN A 83 7.31 8.32 9.72
N ALA A 84 7.87 7.50 10.62
CA ALA A 84 8.80 6.43 10.27
C ALA A 84 8.12 5.31 9.46
N GLU A 85 6.89 4.93 9.81
CA GLU A 85 6.09 3.97 9.03
C GLU A 85 5.76 4.53 7.64
N PHE A 86 5.39 5.81 7.56
CA PHE A 86 5.14 6.48 6.29
C PHE A 86 6.36 6.43 5.35
N GLU A 87 7.55 6.78 5.85
CA GLU A 87 8.79 6.75 5.07
C GLU A 87 9.09 5.32 4.60
N ALA A 88 9.06 4.34 5.51
CA ALA A 88 9.34 2.95 5.19
C ALA A 88 8.38 2.36 4.15
N PHE A 89 7.07 2.65 4.25
CA PHE A 89 6.08 2.16 3.28
C PHE A 89 6.19 2.88 1.93
N THR A 90 6.50 4.17 1.93
CA THR A 90 6.69 4.94 0.69
C THR A 90 7.91 4.43 -0.07
N ASP A 91 9.04 4.20 0.61
CA ASP A 91 10.26 3.68 -0.01
C ASP A 91 10.03 2.30 -0.64
N ARG A 92 9.31 1.42 0.07
CA ARG A 92 8.93 0.11 -0.47
C ARG A 92 8.03 0.25 -1.71
N ALA A 93 7.05 1.13 -1.67
CA ALA A 93 6.17 1.36 -2.81
C ALA A 93 6.89 1.95 -4.03
N ILE A 94 7.89 2.82 -3.82
CA ILE A 94 8.76 3.33 -4.89
C ILE A 94 9.55 2.18 -5.53
N ALA A 95 10.16 1.32 -4.71
CA ALA A 95 10.91 0.17 -5.19
C ALA A 95 10.05 -0.82 -5.99
N LEU A 96 8.80 -1.04 -5.57
CA LEU A 96 7.88 -1.99 -6.20
C LEU A 96 7.16 -1.40 -7.44
N GLY A 97 6.78 -0.12 -7.37
CA GLY A 97 6.03 0.59 -8.40
C GLY A 97 6.88 1.27 -9.48
N GLY A 98 8.21 1.25 -9.33
CA GLY A 98 9.14 1.74 -10.36
C GLY A 98 9.09 0.90 -11.64
N PRO A 99 9.37 1.49 -12.81
CA PRO A 99 9.37 0.75 -14.07
C PRO A 99 10.32 -0.45 -13.99
N ARG A 100 9.84 -1.65 -14.34
CA ARG A 100 10.64 -2.89 -14.47
C ARG A 100 11.86 -2.80 -15.41
N ALA A 101 12.08 -1.67 -16.07
CA ALA A 101 13.06 -1.48 -17.12
C ALA A 101 14.30 -0.69 -16.64
N VAL A 102 15.10 -1.28 -15.75
CA VAL A 102 16.59 -1.26 -15.80
C VAL A 102 17.11 -2.50 -15.06
N VAL A 103 16.71 -3.69 -15.50
CA VAL A 103 17.42 -4.93 -15.14
C VAL A 103 18.14 -5.38 -16.41
N ASP A 104 19.42 -5.01 -16.50
CA ASP A 104 20.49 -5.63 -17.29
C ASP A 104 20.21 -5.99 -18.77
N HIS A 105 20.44 -5.03 -19.67
CA HIS A 105 20.88 -5.29 -21.03
C HIS A 105 22.30 -4.75 -21.30
N GLU A 106 23.19 -4.81 -20.29
CA GLU A 106 24.63 -4.64 -20.48
C GLU A 106 25.41 -5.87 -20.00
N ARG A 107 25.16 -7.02 -20.64
CA ARG A 107 26.14 -8.12 -20.76
C ARG A 107 25.68 -9.13 -21.81
N ALA A 108 26.02 -8.85 -23.06
CA ALA A 108 26.26 -9.85 -24.10
C ALA A 108 27.28 -9.27 -25.09
#